data_AF-A0A520KK37-F1
#
_entry.id   AF-A0A520KK37-F1
#
_cell.length_a   1.000
_cell.length_b   1.000
_cell.length_c   1.000
_cell.angle_alpha   90.00
_cell.angle_beta   90.00
_cell.angle_gamma   90.00
#
_symmetry.space_group_name_H-M   'P 1'
#
loop_
_entity.id
_entity.type
_entity.pdbx_description
1 polymer ?
#
loop_
_entity_poly.entity_id
_entity_poly.type
_entity_poly.pdbx_seq_one_letter_code
_entity_poly.pdbx_strand_id
1 'polypeptide(L)'
;METRSSASYGDGGIVRIAVHPELQGRGIGSRMLSFIHEEAEDAGVDWIGAGFGASPELLKFWLKNGFLPVHMSPQRSDVSGEYSVFVIKPVSEKARRSIEELNAEFKRRILSTLHDVYFDADPEVIRLVLSAGTHEERPRLRFSQILRLRDYIREFNTYEMASDAIKELLTSYFMSRAGSLPEDAERILIAKNLQGRPWPLIVRIARKKTMKETIDKVRECVRSLYELYSDVLPRLE
;
A
#
# COMPACT_ATOMS: atom_id res chain seq x y z
N MET A 1 -21.76 -1.34 29.32
CA MET A 1 -22.71 -0.23 29.46
C MET A 1 -21.89 1.00 29.82
N GLU A 2 -21.56 1.81 28.80
CA GLU A 2 -21.18 3.24 28.86
C GLU A 2 -20.83 3.63 27.42
N THR A 3 -21.82 4.13 26.69
CA THR A 3 -21.68 4.77 25.39
C THR A 3 -21.24 6.20 25.62
N ARG A 4 -19.95 6.49 25.39
CA ARG A 4 -19.45 7.85 25.19
C ARG A 4 -18.83 7.94 23.81
N SER A 5 -19.60 8.42 22.84
CA SER A 5 -19.06 8.98 21.62
C SER A 5 -18.50 10.36 21.95
N SER A 6 -17.20 10.44 22.25
CA SER A 6 -16.51 11.73 22.34
C SER A 6 -15.84 12.03 20.99
N ALA A 7 -16.59 12.65 20.08
CA ALA A 7 -16.01 13.39 18.97
C ALA A 7 -15.90 14.85 19.41
N SER A 8 -14.69 15.30 19.75
CA SER A 8 -14.42 16.69 20.14
C SER A 8 -13.88 17.48 18.94
N TYR A 9 -14.70 18.40 18.45
CA TYR A 9 -14.51 19.68 17.74
C TYR A 9 -13.12 20.07 17.18
N GLY A 10 -13.10 20.49 15.91
CA GLY A 10 -12.03 21.26 15.26
C GLY A 10 -12.02 21.10 13.74
N ASP A 11 -11.40 20.02 13.26
CA ASP A 11 -10.95 19.88 11.86
C ASP A 11 -11.23 18.48 11.26
N GLY A 12 -12.38 17.85 11.55
CA GLY A 12 -12.76 16.56 10.92
C GLY A 12 -12.05 15.30 11.45
N GLY A 13 -11.25 15.40 12.52
CA GLY A 13 -10.51 14.28 13.10
C GLY A 13 -11.37 13.29 13.90
N ILE A 14 -11.32 12.01 13.53
CA ILE A 14 -11.90 10.88 14.24
C ILE A 14 -10.86 10.32 15.22
N VAL A 15 -11.12 10.49 16.51
CA VAL A 15 -10.21 10.04 17.57
C VAL A 15 -10.33 8.54 17.82
N ARG A 16 -11.56 8.01 17.88
CA ARG A 16 -11.78 6.60 18.21
C ARG A 16 -13.12 6.09 17.67
N ILE A 17 -13.10 4.86 17.16
CA ILE A 17 -14.30 4.07 16.88
C ILE A 17 -14.22 2.81 17.74
N ALA A 18 -15.30 2.53 18.48
CA ALA A 18 -15.38 1.37 19.34
C ALA A 18 -16.61 0.54 18.99
N VAL A 19 -16.39 -0.69 18.56
CA VAL A 19 -17.44 -1.70 18.34
C VAL A 19 -17.15 -2.88 19.26
N HIS A 20 -18.17 -3.34 19.98
CA HIS A 20 -18.06 -4.50 20.87
C HIS A 20 -17.48 -5.70 20.11
N PRO A 21 -16.50 -6.46 20.65
CA PRO A 21 -15.81 -7.52 19.92
C PRO A 21 -16.73 -8.53 19.21
N GLU A 22 -17.81 -8.95 19.88
CA GLU A 22 -18.80 -9.90 19.32
C GLU A 22 -19.64 -9.35 18.15
N LEU A 23 -19.61 -8.02 17.97
CA LEU A 23 -20.34 -7.30 16.95
C LEU A 23 -19.42 -6.75 15.84
N GLN A 24 -18.10 -6.95 15.95
CA GLN A 24 -17.15 -6.61 14.90
C GLN A 24 -17.41 -7.45 13.64
N GLY A 25 -17.01 -6.93 12.48
CA GLY A 25 -17.25 -7.57 11.19
C GLY A 25 -18.71 -7.51 10.68
N ARG A 26 -19.67 -7.00 11.48
CA ARG A 26 -21.10 -6.87 11.09
C ARG A 26 -21.46 -5.52 10.44
N GLY A 27 -20.47 -4.72 10.05
CA GLY A 27 -20.69 -3.43 9.37
C GLY A 27 -21.09 -2.26 10.26
N ILE A 28 -21.16 -2.43 11.59
CA ILE A 28 -21.56 -1.37 12.52
C ILE A 28 -20.61 -0.16 12.43
N GLY A 29 -19.30 -0.40 12.46
CA GLY A 29 -18.31 0.68 12.33
C GLY A 29 -18.41 1.43 11.00
N SER A 30 -18.71 0.73 9.90
CA SER A 30 -18.97 1.36 8.60
C SER A 30 -20.22 2.24 8.64
N ARG A 31 -21.29 1.78 9.27
CA ARG A 31 -22.51 2.58 9.44
C ARG A 31 -22.26 3.83 10.28
N MET A 32 -21.45 3.72 11.34
CA MET A 32 -21.04 4.89 12.14
C MET A 32 -20.25 5.90 11.29
N LEU A 33 -19.33 5.42 10.44
CA LEU A 33 -18.59 6.29 9.52
C LEU A 33 -19.48 6.98 8.49
N SER A 34 -20.55 6.32 8.02
CA SER A 34 -21.53 6.96 7.14
C SER A 34 -22.23 8.13 7.83
N PHE A 35 -22.69 7.96 9.08
CA PHE A 35 -23.30 9.06 9.84
C PHE A 35 -22.32 10.21 10.11
N ILE A 36 -21.06 9.89 10.45
CA ILE A 36 -20.02 10.92 10.63
C ILE A 36 -19.77 11.69 9.33
N HIS A 37 -19.79 11.00 8.19
CA HIS A 37 -19.63 11.63 6.87
C HIS A 37 -20.80 12.57 6.56
N GLU A 38 -22.05 12.12 6.77
CA GLU A 38 -23.25 12.95 6.58
C GLU A 38 -23.23 14.20 7.49
N GLU A 39 -22.89 14.04 8.77
CA GLU A 39 -22.77 15.17 9.70
C GLU A 39 -21.66 16.15 9.29
N ALA A 40 -20.55 15.65 8.74
CA ALA A 40 -19.47 16.48 8.22
C ALA A 40 -19.88 17.25 6.96
N GLU A 41 -20.68 16.64 6.07
CA GLU A 41 -21.25 17.31 4.90
C GLU A 41 -22.18 18.46 5.34
N ASP A 42 -23.10 18.19 6.28
CA ASP A 42 -24.04 19.19 6.80
C ASP A 42 -23.33 20.34 7.52
N ALA A 43 -22.22 20.05 8.20
CA ALA A 43 -21.39 21.03 8.89
C ALA A 43 -20.45 21.82 7.95
N GLY A 44 -20.41 21.49 6.65
CA GLY A 44 -19.52 22.14 5.68
C GLY A 44 -18.04 21.85 5.92
N VAL A 45 -17.72 20.71 6.53
CA VAL A 45 -16.35 20.26 6.77
C VAL A 45 -15.77 19.70 5.48
N ASP A 46 -14.54 20.09 5.13
CA ASP A 46 -13.91 19.71 3.87
C ASP A 46 -13.46 18.23 3.83
N TRP A 47 -13.12 17.64 4.98
CA TRP A 47 -12.59 16.28 5.07
C TRP A 47 -12.77 15.67 6.47
N ILE A 48 -12.74 14.35 6.54
CA ILE A 48 -12.64 13.60 7.81
C ILE A 48 -11.43 12.67 7.79
N GLY A 49 -10.81 12.40 8.93
CA GLY A 49 -9.59 11.60 8.97
C GLY A 49 -9.33 10.92 10.29
N ALA A 50 -8.37 10.00 10.33
CA ALA A 50 -8.00 9.28 11.55
C ALA A 50 -6.51 8.92 11.53
N GLY A 51 -5.92 8.81 12.73
CA GLY A 51 -4.57 8.30 12.95
C GLY A 51 -4.63 7.05 13.85
N PHE A 52 -3.96 5.97 13.47
CA PHE A 52 -4.00 4.70 14.20
C PHE A 52 -2.74 3.84 13.95
N GLY A 53 -2.52 2.84 14.81
CA GLY A 53 -1.44 1.86 14.64
C GLY A 53 -1.64 1.00 13.39
N ALA A 54 -0.58 0.80 12.61
CA ALA A 54 -0.61 0.24 11.27
C ALA A 54 -0.83 -1.28 11.27
N SER A 55 -2.04 -1.72 11.62
CA SER A 55 -2.47 -3.12 11.53
C SER A 55 -3.24 -3.38 10.22
N PRO A 56 -3.11 -4.58 9.63
CA PRO A 56 -3.88 -4.96 8.45
C PRO A 56 -5.40 -4.87 8.65
N GLU A 57 -5.93 -5.21 9.82
CA GLU A 57 -7.37 -5.16 10.09
C GLU A 57 -7.90 -3.72 10.03
N LEU A 58 -7.22 -2.78 10.70
CA LEU A 58 -7.64 -1.38 10.71
C LEU A 58 -7.48 -0.76 9.32
N LEU A 59 -6.37 -0.98 8.63
CA LEU A 59 -6.18 -0.49 7.27
C LEU A 59 -7.31 -0.99 6.35
N LYS A 60 -7.63 -2.28 6.36
CA LYS A 60 -8.75 -2.83 5.56
C LYS A 60 -10.08 -2.16 5.90
N PHE A 61 -10.35 -1.90 7.18
CA PHE A 61 -11.55 -1.18 7.60
C PHE A 61 -11.60 0.24 7.01
N TRP A 62 -10.54 1.04 7.18
CA TRP A 62 -10.54 2.43 6.73
C TRP A 62 -10.58 2.53 5.19
N LEU A 63 -9.79 1.72 4.49
CA LEU A 63 -9.77 1.69 3.03
C LEU A 63 -11.13 1.28 2.45
N LYS A 64 -11.78 0.27 3.03
CA LYS A 64 -13.14 -0.15 2.62
C LYS A 64 -14.16 0.97 2.77
N ASN A 65 -13.97 1.88 3.70
CA ASN A 65 -14.86 3.03 3.93
C ASN A 65 -14.44 4.29 3.13
N GLY A 66 -13.53 4.15 2.16
CA GLY A 66 -13.17 5.22 1.23
C GLY A 66 -12.12 6.20 1.74
N PHE A 67 -11.42 5.88 2.84
CA PHE A 67 -10.32 6.69 3.31
C PHE A 67 -9.03 6.39 2.53
N LEU A 68 -8.25 7.43 2.27
CA LEU A 68 -6.96 7.37 1.59
C LEU A 68 -5.82 7.57 2.60
N PRO A 69 -4.80 6.70 2.63
CA PRO A 69 -3.59 6.94 3.39
C PRO A 69 -2.84 8.16 2.87
N VAL A 70 -2.41 9.06 3.77
CA VAL A 70 -1.68 10.29 3.42
C VAL A 70 -0.38 10.46 4.21
N HIS A 71 -0.22 9.70 5.29
CA HIS A 71 1.01 9.70 6.07
C HIS A 71 1.20 8.37 6.80
N MET A 72 2.46 8.03 7.03
CA MET A 72 2.90 6.95 7.90
C MET A 72 4.08 7.51 8.69
N SER A 73 4.09 7.30 10.01
CA SER A 73 5.15 7.81 10.87
C SER A 73 6.47 7.13 10.51
N PRO A 74 7.60 7.84 10.50
CA PRO A 74 8.91 7.22 10.21
C PRO A 74 9.42 6.38 11.38
N GLN A 75 8.89 6.60 12.58
CA GLN A 75 9.22 5.85 13.79
C GLN A 75 8.02 5.06 14.28
N ARG A 76 8.30 3.89 14.88
CA ARG A 76 7.32 3.10 15.60
C ARG A 76 7.00 3.77 16.92
N SER A 77 5.77 3.61 17.39
CA SER A 77 5.42 4.04 18.75
C SER A 77 6.18 3.21 19.78
N ASP A 78 6.74 3.86 20.80
CA ASP A 78 7.41 3.18 21.92
C ASP A 78 6.45 2.28 22.73
N VAL A 79 5.14 2.52 22.62
CA VAL A 79 4.11 1.80 23.37
C VAL A 79 3.63 0.56 22.62
N SER A 80 3.28 0.71 21.33
CA SER A 80 2.74 -0.40 20.53
C SER A 80 3.79 -1.15 19.71
N GLY A 81 4.96 -0.55 19.45
CA GLY A 81 5.93 -1.07 18.49
C GLY A 81 5.45 -1.02 17.04
N GLU A 82 4.29 -0.41 16.77
CA GLU A 82 3.72 -0.27 15.44
C GLU A 82 4.04 1.10 14.84
N TYR A 83 4.14 1.16 13.53
CA TYR A 83 4.06 2.43 12.80
C TYR A 83 2.66 3.02 12.96
N SER A 84 2.53 4.34 12.92
CA SER A 84 1.23 5.01 12.85
C SER A 84 0.90 5.36 11.40
N VAL A 85 -0.34 5.16 10.97
CA VAL A 85 -0.83 5.59 9.66
C VAL A 85 -1.94 6.63 9.87
N PHE A 86 -1.93 7.65 9.02
CA PHE A 86 -2.99 8.64 8.94
C PHE A 86 -3.72 8.50 7.61
N VAL A 87 -5.04 8.46 7.70
CA VAL A 87 -5.94 8.32 6.56
C VAL A 87 -6.93 9.48 6.54
N ILE A 88 -7.31 9.93 5.35
CA ILE A 88 -8.24 11.03 5.15
C ILE A 88 -9.27 10.62 4.09
N LYS A 89 -10.53 10.98 4.30
CA LYS A 89 -11.61 10.89 3.32
C LYS A 89 -12.07 12.31 2.98
N PRO A 90 -12.06 12.70 1.70
CA PRO A 90 -12.64 13.98 1.29
C PRO A 90 -14.15 13.97 1.51
N VAL A 91 -14.67 15.09 1.97
CA VAL A 91 -16.10 15.33 2.17
C VAL A 91 -16.59 16.33 1.12
N SER A 92 -15.84 17.41 0.90
CA SER A 92 -16.14 18.38 -0.17
C SER A 92 -15.42 18.06 -1.48
N GLU A 93 -16.03 18.46 -2.59
CA GLU A 93 -15.41 18.33 -3.92
C GLU A 93 -14.13 19.17 -4.02
N LYS A 94 -14.09 20.32 -3.33
CA LYS A 94 -12.90 21.17 -3.24
C LYS A 94 -11.72 20.42 -2.62
N ALA A 95 -11.96 19.66 -1.56
CA ALA A 95 -10.91 18.91 -0.85
C ALA A 95 -10.49 17.64 -1.59
N ARG A 96 -11.39 17.05 -2.39
CA ARG A 96 -11.16 15.79 -3.11
C ARG A 96 -9.84 15.78 -3.87
N ARG A 97 -9.64 16.75 -4.75
CA ARG A 97 -8.42 16.83 -5.57
C ARG A 97 -7.17 16.99 -4.72
N SER A 98 -7.18 17.86 -3.70
CA SER A 98 -6.04 18.07 -2.83
C SER A 98 -5.67 16.81 -2.04
N ILE A 99 -6.66 16.03 -1.59
CA ILE A 99 -6.43 14.78 -0.85
C ILE A 99 -5.91 13.67 -1.78
N GLU A 100 -6.41 13.60 -3.01
CA GLU A 100 -5.87 12.70 -4.03
C GLU A 100 -4.39 13.05 -4.34
N GLU A 101 -4.06 14.34 -4.49
CA GLU A 101 -2.68 14.82 -4.68
C GLU A 101 -1.78 14.51 -3.46
N LEU A 102 -2.29 14.68 -2.23
CA LEU A 102 -1.59 14.30 -0.99
C LEU A 102 -1.31 12.80 -0.92
N ASN A 103 -2.29 11.97 -1.30
CA ASN A 103 -2.11 10.52 -1.38
C ASN A 103 -1.05 10.15 -2.44
N ALA A 104 -1.06 10.80 -3.61
CA ALA A 104 -0.07 10.58 -4.65
C ALA A 104 1.35 10.86 -4.14
N GLU A 105 1.53 12.02 -3.50
CA GLU A 105 2.82 12.44 -2.97
C GLU A 105 3.31 11.53 -1.84
N PHE A 106 2.38 11.14 -0.95
CA PHE A 106 2.65 10.16 0.09
C PHE A 106 3.13 8.83 -0.50
N LYS A 107 2.45 8.29 -1.52
CA LYS A 107 2.86 7.04 -2.17
C LYS A 107 4.25 7.15 -2.77
N ARG A 108 4.57 8.24 -3.48
CA ARG A 108 5.94 8.47 -4.01
C ARG A 108 6.99 8.47 -2.90
N ARG A 109 6.73 9.20 -1.81
CA ARG A 109 7.64 9.28 -0.66
C ARG A 109 7.83 7.94 0.04
N ILE A 110 6.78 7.14 0.21
CA ILE A 110 6.90 5.80 0.79
C ILE A 110 7.70 4.90 -0.15
N LEU A 111 7.33 4.82 -1.42
CA LEU A 111 8.02 3.98 -2.41
C LEU A 111 9.52 4.27 -2.50
N SER A 112 9.93 5.54 -2.33
CA SER A 112 11.34 5.92 -2.32
C SER A 112 12.08 5.54 -1.02
N THR A 113 11.38 5.45 0.11
CA THR A 113 11.98 5.25 1.45
C THR A 113 11.79 3.85 2.06
N LEU A 114 11.07 2.95 1.37
CA LEU A 114 10.78 1.58 1.87
C LEU A 114 12.01 0.75 2.23
N HIS A 115 13.13 0.93 1.53
CA HIS A 115 14.38 0.22 1.77
C HIS A 115 15.16 0.70 3.01
N ASP A 116 14.80 1.86 3.53
CA ASP A 116 15.50 2.54 4.63
C ASP A 116 14.56 2.63 5.85
N VAL A 117 13.69 3.64 5.87
CA VAL A 117 12.80 3.97 6.99
C VAL A 117 11.83 2.85 7.35
N TYR A 118 11.35 2.11 6.35
CA TYR A 118 10.30 1.10 6.48
C TYR A 118 10.78 -0.31 6.11
N PHE A 119 12.09 -0.56 6.23
CA PHE A 119 12.70 -1.85 5.89
C PHE A 119 12.03 -3.03 6.60
N ASP A 120 11.67 -2.86 7.87
CA ASP A 120 11.11 -3.88 8.76
C ASP A 120 9.57 -3.86 8.84
N ALA A 121 8.90 -2.92 8.15
CA ALA A 121 7.44 -2.83 8.12
C ALA A 121 6.82 -4.10 7.52
N ASP A 122 5.66 -4.53 8.02
CA ASP A 122 4.98 -5.71 7.46
C ASP A 122 4.64 -5.46 5.96
N PRO A 123 5.06 -6.34 5.03
CA PRO A 123 4.71 -6.20 3.62
C PRO A 123 3.20 -6.11 3.36
N GLU A 124 2.35 -6.73 4.19
CA GLU A 124 0.89 -6.60 4.09
C GLU A 124 0.42 -5.17 4.43
N VAL A 125 1.01 -4.56 5.45
CA VAL A 125 0.73 -3.16 5.83
C VAL A 125 1.12 -2.23 4.69
N ILE A 126 2.33 -2.39 4.15
CA ILE A 126 2.80 -1.59 3.01
C ILE A 126 1.91 -1.78 1.79
N ARG A 127 1.50 -3.03 1.49
CA ARG A 127 0.59 -3.33 0.38
C ARG A 127 -0.72 -2.58 0.51
N LEU A 128 -1.33 -2.61 1.70
CA LEU A 128 -2.59 -1.92 1.97
C LEU A 128 -2.42 -0.39 1.86
N VAL A 129 -1.37 0.15 2.46
CA VAL A 129 -1.04 1.59 2.39
C VAL A 129 -0.89 2.07 0.93
N LEU A 130 -0.28 1.25 0.05
CA LEU A 130 -0.08 1.57 -1.37
C LEU A 130 -1.27 1.20 -2.26
N SER A 131 -2.23 0.39 -1.77
CA SER A 131 -3.35 -0.12 -2.57
C SER A 131 -4.41 0.94 -2.90
N ALA A 132 -4.48 2.00 -2.10
CA ALA A 132 -5.48 3.06 -2.24
C ALA A 132 -4.96 4.23 -3.08
N GLY A 133 -5.88 4.85 -3.81
CA GLY A 133 -5.59 5.94 -4.74
C GLY A 133 -4.91 5.46 -6.03
N THR A 134 -5.41 5.94 -7.16
CA THR A 134 -4.87 5.65 -8.50
C THR A 134 -4.42 6.94 -9.14
N HIS A 135 -3.16 6.95 -9.59
CA HIS A 135 -2.52 8.11 -10.18
C HIS A 135 -1.93 7.74 -11.52
N GLU A 136 -2.05 8.59 -12.53
CA GLU A 136 -1.44 8.33 -13.83
C GLU A 136 0.08 8.20 -13.68
N GLU A 137 0.60 7.00 -13.92
CA GLU A 137 2.02 6.69 -13.87
C GLU A 137 2.32 5.55 -14.85
N ARG A 138 3.43 5.69 -15.59
CA ARG A 138 3.89 4.69 -16.55
C ARG A 138 5.38 4.41 -16.31
N PRO A 139 5.81 3.15 -16.45
CA PRO A 139 7.20 2.79 -16.22
C PRO A 139 8.13 3.45 -17.24
N ARG A 140 9.22 4.04 -16.76
CA ARG A 140 10.23 4.73 -17.58
C ARG A 140 11.49 3.89 -17.68
N LEU A 141 11.36 2.70 -18.28
CA LEU A 141 12.49 1.80 -18.49
C LEU A 141 13.31 2.20 -19.71
N ARG A 142 14.63 2.25 -19.56
CA ARG A 142 15.58 2.34 -20.68
C ARG A 142 15.71 1.00 -21.41
N PHE A 143 16.19 1.03 -22.65
CA PHE A 143 16.41 -0.18 -23.46
C PHE A 143 17.22 -1.27 -22.73
N SER A 144 18.33 -0.89 -22.08
CA SER A 144 19.14 -1.85 -21.32
C SER A 144 18.43 -2.44 -20.10
N GLN A 145 17.51 -1.70 -19.47
CA GLN A 145 16.69 -2.19 -18.36
C GLN A 145 15.66 -3.19 -18.85
N ILE A 146 15.03 -2.93 -20.00
CA ILE A 146 14.09 -3.85 -20.64
C ILE A 146 14.79 -5.18 -20.98
N LEU A 147 15.97 -5.14 -21.59
CA LEU A 147 16.74 -6.35 -21.92
C LEU A 147 17.07 -7.17 -20.67
N ARG A 148 17.69 -6.55 -19.65
CA ARG A 148 18.06 -7.25 -18.40
C ARG A 148 16.84 -7.86 -17.70
N LEU A 149 15.71 -7.16 -17.71
CA LEU A 149 14.47 -7.64 -17.13
C LEU A 149 13.92 -8.86 -17.87
N ARG A 150 13.92 -8.84 -19.22
CA ARG A 150 13.51 -10.00 -20.04
C ARG A 150 14.42 -11.20 -19.80
N ASP A 151 15.74 -10.97 -19.77
CA ASP A 151 16.72 -12.01 -19.52
C ASP A 151 16.56 -12.62 -18.11
N TYR A 152 16.22 -11.80 -17.11
CA TYR A 152 15.90 -12.30 -15.77
C TYR A 152 14.64 -13.20 -15.77
N ILE A 153 13.59 -12.80 -16.48
CA ILE A 153 12.34 -13.58 -16.63
C ILE A 153 12.57 -14.90 -17.39
N ARG A 154 13.56 -14.92 -18.29
CA ARG A 154 14.00 -16.09 -19.08
C ARG A 154 15.14 -16.90 -18.44
N GLU A 155 15.52 -16.58 -17.20
CA GLU A 155 16.55 -17.29 -16.44
C GLU A 155 18.00 -17.14 -16.97
N PHE A 156 18.25 -16.16 -17.82
CA PHE A 156 19.60 -15.82 -18.32
C PHE A 156 20.36 -14.84 -17.40
N ASN A 157 19.65 -14.09 -16.55
CA ASN A 157 20.24 -13.12 -15.62
C ASN A 157 19.83 -13.37 -14.16
N THR A 158 20.65 -12.86 -13.24
CA THR A 158 20.33 -12.85 -11.81
C THR A 158 19.39 -11.70 -11.45
N TYR A 159 18.81 -11.79 -10.25
CA TYR A 159 17.96 -10.76 -9.69
C TYR A 159 18.68 -9.41 -9.60
N GLU A 160 19.93 -9.42 -9.14
CA GLU A 160 20.73 -8.22 -8.89
C GLU A 160 20.89 -7.40 -10.16
N MET A 161 21.06 -8.09 -11.31
CA MET A 161 21.17 -7.47 -12.63
C MET A 161 19.86 -6.86 -13.13
N ALA A 162 18.69 -7.22 -12.60
CA ALA A 162 17.40 -6.66 -13.03
C ALA A 162 16.69 -5.85 -11.93
N SER A 163 17.26 -5.78 -10.74
CA SER A 163 16.61 -5.24 -9.54
C SER A 163 16.10 -3.80 -9.71
N ASP A 164 16.87 -2.94 -10.36
CA ASP A 164 16.50 -1.56 -10.66
C ASP A 164 15.31 -1.47 -11.63
N ALA A 165 15.30 -2.32 -12.66
CA ALA A 165 14.22 -2.38 -13.65
C ALA A 165 12.92 -2.91 -13.03
N ILE A 166 13.01 -3.93 -12.16
CA ILE A 166 11.85 -4.46 -11.44
C ILE A 166 11.29 -3.39 -10.48
N LYS A 167 12.17 -2.65 -9.78
CA LYS A 167 11.74 -1.56 -8.88
C LYS A 167 10.98 -0.47 -9.63
N GLU A 168 11.44 -0.08 -10.81
CA GLU A 168 10.74 0.90 -11.66
C GLU A 168 9.34 0.40 -12.03
N LEU A 169 9.20 -0.82 -12.56
CA LEU A 169 7.88 -1.40 -12.88
C LEU A 169 6.95 -1.43 -11.66
N LEU A 170 7.48 -1.87 -10.53
CA LEU A 170 6.69 -2.04 -9.32
C LEU A 170 6.27 -0.69 -8.71
N THR A 171 7.13 0.34 -8.85
CA THR A 171 6.80 1.72 -8.47
C THR A 171 5.64 2.23 -9.32
N SER A 172 5.71 2.08 -10.64
CA SER A 172 4.60 2.45 -11.52
C SER A 172 3.33 1.67 -11.21
N TYR A 173 3.45 0.37 -10.91
CA TYR A 173 2.30 -0.47 -10.54
C TYR A 173 1.60 0.02 -9.28
N PHE A 174 2.35 0.34 -8.22
CA PHE A 174 1.72 0.86 -7.02
C PHE A 174 1.17 2.27 -7.19
N MET A 175 1.78 3.11 -8.03
CA MET A 175 1.26 4.46 -8.32
C MET A 175 -0.05 4.41 -9.13
N SER A 176 -0.09 3.65 -10.22
CA SER A 176 -1.23 3.62 -11.15
C SER A 176 -2.25 2.52 -10.91
N ARG A 177 -1.89 1.48 -10.15
CA ARG A 177 -2.68 0.25 -10.00
C ARG A 177 -3.15 -0.28 -11.36
N ALA A 178 -2.25 -0.25 -12.34
CA ALA A 178 -2.49 -0.78 -13.68
C ALA A 178 -2.66 -2.30 -13.61
N GLY A 179 -3.90 -2.74 -13.36
CA GLY A 179 -4.25 -4.15 -13.17
C GLY A 179 -4.13 -4.63 -11.73
N SER A 180 -4.05 -5.95 -11.58
CA SER A 180 -4.03 -6.61 -10.26
C SER A 180 -3.05 -7.77 -10.26
N LEU A 181 -2.18 -7.76 -9.26
CA LEU A 181 -1.38 -8.92 -8.87
C LEU A 181 -2.04 -9.62 -7.68
N PRO A 182 -1.86 -10.95 -7.56
CA PRO A 182 -2.20 -11.66 -6.34
C PRO A 182 -1.57 -11.04 -5.09
N GLU A 183 -2.28 -11.02 -3.96
CA GLU A 183 -1.80 -10.36 -2.73
C GLU A 183 -0.49 -10.96 -2.20
N ASP A 184 -0.26 -12.25 -2.42
CA ASP A 184 1.02 -12.90 -2.10
C ASP A 184 2.16 -12.41 -3.01
N ALA A 185 1.90 -12.25 -4.31
CA ALA A 185 2.86 -11.68 -5.25
C ALA A 185 3.22 -10.23 -4.86
N GLU A 186 2.24 -9.40 -4.53
CA GLU A 186 2.49 -8.02 -4.06
C GLU A 186 3.38 -8.01 -2.81
N ARG A 187 3.07 -8.83 -1.78
CA ARG A 187 3.87 -8.89 -0.55
C ARG A 187 5.30 -9.36 -0.80
N ILE A 188 5.48 -10.38 -1.64
CA ILE A 188 6.80 -10.92 -1.99
C ILE A 188 7.63 -9.85 -2.71
N LEU A 189 7.04 -9.18 -3.71
CA LEU A 189 7.70 -8.14 -4.49
C LEU A 189 7.99 -6.88 -3.65
N ILE A 190 7.08 -6.45 -2.78
CA ILE A 190 7.36 -5.36 -1.82
C ILE A 190 8.58 -5.72 -0.97
N ALA A 191 8.56 -6.89 -0.33
CA ALA A 191 9.61 -7.33 0.58
C ALA A 191 10.97 -7.44 -0.12
N LYS A 192 11.01 -8.03 -1.31
CA LYS A 192 12.26 -8.26 -2.04
C LYS A 192 12.75 -7.01 -2.77
N ASN A 193 11.88 -6.34 -3.54
CA ASN A 193 12.26 -5.30 -4.50
C ASN A 193 12.15 -3.87 -3.99
N LEU A 194 11.24 -3.59 -3.05
CA LEU A 194 11.08 -2.23 -2.51
C LEU A 194 11.77 -2.08 -1.15
N GLN A 195 11.65 -3.08 -0.28
CA GLN A 195 12.31 -3.10 1.03
C GLN A 195 13.73 -3.67 0.94
N GLY A 196 14.11 -4.35 -0.15
CA GLY A 196 15.47 -4.87 -0.32
C GLY A 196 15.84 -6.03 0.62
N ARG A 197 14.85 -6.78 1.13
CA ARG A 197 15.11 -7.84 2.11
C ARG A 197 15.97 -8.97 1.53
N PRO A 198 16.86 -9.57 2.34
CA PRO A 198 17.71 -10.66 1.92
C PRO A 198 16.90 -11.94 1.66
N TRP A 199 17.39 -12.79 0.76
CA TRP A 199 16.71 -14.02 0.32
C TRP A 199 16.19 -14.93 1.44
N PRO A 200 16.92 -15.17 2.55
CA PRO A 200 16.42 -15.98 3.66
C PRO A 200 15.12 -15.47 4.29
N LEU A 201 14.88 -14.15 4.31
CA LEU A 201 13.61 -13.59 4.77
C LEU A 201 12.50 -13.80 3.75
N ILE A 202 12.82 -13.71 2.46
CA ILE A 202 11.85 -13.92 1.39
C ILE A 202 11.38 -15.38 1.35
N VAL A 203 12.25 -16.36 1.66
CA VAL A 203 11.86 -17.78 1.77
C VAL A 203 10.68 -17.95 2.74
N ARG A 204 10.74 -17.27 3.89
CA ARG A 204 9.68 -17.30 4.91
C ARG A 204 8.41 -16.60 4.44
N ILE A 205 8.54 -15.41 3.86
CA ILE A 205 7.41 -14.61 3.36
C ILE A 205 6.68 -15.33 2.22
N ALA A 206 7.43 -15.91 1.28
CA ALA A 206 6.91 -16.67 0.15
C ALA A 206 6.44 -18.09 0.54
N ARG A 207 6.63 -18.48 1.81
CA ARG A 207 6.30 -19.82 2.35
C ARG A 207 6.89 -20.96 1.50
N LYS A 208 8.13 -20.79 1.06
CA LYS A 208 8.89 -21.79 0.29
C LYS A 208 9.87 -22.54 1.18
N LYS A 209 10.35 -23.69 0.71
CA LYS A 209 11.30 -24.51 1.46
C LYS A 209 12.74 -24.16 1.12
N THR A 210 12.99 -23.80 -0.15
CA THR A 210 14.35 -23.54 -0.63
C THR A 210 14.50 -22.14 -1.23
N MET A 211 15.76 -21.67 -1.27
CA MET A 211 16.09 -20.41 -1.94
C MET A 211 15.80 -20.47 -3.44
N LYS A 212 16.02 -21.62 -4.09
CA LYS A 212 15.71 -21.81 -5.51
C LYS A 212 14.21 -21.63 -5.80
N GLU A 213 13.35 -22.35 -5.09
CA GLU A 213 11.88 -22.20 -5.21
C GLU A 213 11.41 -20.76 -4.96
N THR A 214 12.10 -20.04 -4.07
CA THR A 214 11.81 -18.64 -3.75
C THR A 214 12.19 -17.71 -4.89
N ILE A 215 13.38 -17.88 -5.47
CA ILE A 215 13.83 -17.12 -6.63
C ILE A 215 12.89 -17.37 -7.82
N ASP A 216 12.51 -18.62 -8.07
CA ASP A 216 11.58 -18.98 -9.14
C ASP A 216 10.21 -18.35 -8.92
N LYS A 217 9.72 -18.33 -7.67
CA LYS A 217 8.46 -17.64 -7.32
C LYS A 217 8.55 -16.12 -7.53
N VAL A 218 9.65 -15.47 -7.12
CA VAL A 218 9.86 -14.03 -7.37
C VAL A 218 9.88 -13.77 -8.88
N ARG A 219 10.55 -14.61 -9.67
CA ARG A 219 10.58 -14.49 -11.13
C ARG A 219 9.20 -14.62 -11.76
N GLU A 220 8.38 -15.57 -11.31
CA GLU A 220 6.98 -15.71 -11.71
C GLU A 220 6.19 -14.43 -11.41
N CYS A 221 6.30 -13.89 -10.20
CA CYS A 221 5.64 -12.63 -9.82
C CYS A 221 6.09 -11.45 -10.71
N VAL A 222 7.39 -11.36 -11.02
CA VAL A 222 7.93 -10.35 -11.93
C VAL A 222 7.41 -10.53 -13.36
N ARG A 223 7.26 -11.77 -13.83
CA ARG A 223 6.64 -12.06 -15.14
C ARG A 223 5.20 -11.55 -15.18
N SER A 224 4.39 -11.87 -14.17
CA SER A 224 3.01 -11.35 -14.08
C SER A 224 2.97 -9.82 -14.05
N LEU A 225 3.89 -9.18 -13.31
CA LEU A 225 4.01 -7.72 -13.29
C LEU A 225 4.37 -7.17 -14.68
N TYR A 226 5.29 -7.82 -15.40
CA TYR A 226 5.69 -7.42 -16.75
C TYR A 226 4.53 -7.50 -17.74
N GLU A 227 3.72 -8.55 -17.66
CA GLU A 227 2.57 -8.78 -18.55
C GLU A 227 1.47 -7.71 -18.43
N LEU A 228 1.33 -7.10 -17.23
CA LEU A 228 0.43 -5.96 -17.01
C LEU A 228 0.79 -4.72 -17.85
N TYR A 229 2.05 -4.63 -18.30
CA TYR A 229 2.58 -3.52 -19.11
C TYR A 229 2.88 -3.93 -20.55
N SER A 230 2.20 -4.96 -21.07
CA SER A 230 2.38 -5.46 -22.44
C SER A 230 1.96 -4.46 -23.53
N ASP A 231 1.28 -3.37 -23.17
CA ASP A 231 0.96 -2.24 -24.05
C ASP A 231 2.15 -1.29 -24.27
N VAL A 232 3.09 -1.24 -23.32
CA VAL A 232 4.28 -0.37 -23.37
C VAL A 232 5.61 -1.14 -23.42
N LEU A 233 5.60 -2.43 -23.07
CA LEU A 233 6.78 -3.30 -23.10
C LEU A 233 6.71 -4.31 -24.25
N PRO A 234 7.86 -4.69 -24.83
CA PRO A 234 7.90 -5.71 -25.87
C PRO A 234 7.44 -7.07 -25.33
N ARG A 235 6.85 -7.92 -26.18
CA ARG A 235 6.40 -9.25 -25.76
C ARG A 235 7.59 -10.13 -25.33
N LEU A 236 7.31 -11.02 -24.37
CA LEU A 236 8.22 -12.09 -23.98
C LEU A 236 8.13 -13.20 -25.04
N GLU A 237 8.89 -13.08 -26.11
CA GLU A 237 9.05 -14.18 -27.10
C GLU A 237 9.79 -15.39 -26.51
#